data_AF-A0A1B4YA45-F1
#
_entry.id   AF-A0A1B4YA45-F1
#
_cell.length_a   1.000
_cell.length_b   1.000
_cell.length_c   1.000
_cell.angle_alpha   90.00
_cell.angle_beta   90.00
_cell.angle_gamma   90.00
#
_symmetry.space_group_name_H-M   'P 1'
#
loop_
_entity.id
_entity.type
_entity.pdbx_description
1 polymer ?
#
loop_
_entity_poly.entity_id
_entity_poly.type
_entity_poly.pdbx_seq_one_letter_code
_entity_poly.pdbx_strand_id
1 'polypeptide(L)'
;MVEASLKGQALVAPESVCEITRSLPHGHVAAVGAMARTLGLPALLGPRCRSRDLVLGLIISRVLRPASKLATLAWWADTTLGEDLNVTNASTGEIYEAMDWLLARQDAIEKQLAAKHLAASVNPSRMALFDLSSSWMTGQCCDLAARGYSRDGKKGLPQGSGVVD
;
A
#
# COMPACT_ATOMS: atom_id res chain seq x y z
N MET A 1 -24.11 27.14 -24.20
CA MET A 1 -23.53 27.30 -25.55
C MET A 1 -24.08 28.53 -26.28
N VAL A 2 -25.40 28.66 -26.43
CA VAL A 2 -26.05 29.83 -27.06
C VAL A 2 -25.73 31.14 -26.32
N GLU A 3 -25.82 31.16 -25.00
CA GLU A 3 -25.54 32.37 -24.20
C GLU A 3 -24.07 32.85 -24.28
N ALA A 4 -23.12 31.91 -24.31
CA ALA A 4 -21.69 32.21 -24.48
C ALA A 4 -21.39 32.78 -25.87
N SER A 5 -22.04 32.24 -26.90
CA SER A 5 -21.96 32.75 -28.27
C SER A 5 -22.55 34.16 -28.38
N LEU A 6 -23.71 34.40 -27.76
CA LEU A 6 -24.36 35.72 -27.71
C LEU A 6 -23.56 36.77 -26.91
N LYS A 7 -22.72 36.34 -25.97
CA LYS A 7 -21.76 37.18 -25.24
C LYS A 7 -20.43 37.42 -25.99
N GLY A 8 -20.30 36.92 -27.22
CA GLY A 8 -19.11 37.11 -28.05
C GLY A 8 -17.91 36.23 -27.66
N GLN A 9 -18.11 35.17 -26.87
CA GLN A 9 -17.03 34.26 -26.52
C GLN A 9 -16.69 33.34 -27.70
N ALA A 10 -15.41 33.27 -28.08
CA ALA A 10 -14.94 32.39 -29.13
C ALA A 10 -15.07 30.92 -28.70
N LEU A 11 -15.91 30.17 -29.42
CA LEU A 11 -16.05 28.73 -29.25
C LEU A 11 -15.14 28.04 -30.27
N VAL A 12 -14.20 27.26 -29.78
CA VAL A 12 -13.26 26.47 -30.58
C VAL A 12 -13.49 24.98 -30.33
N ALA A 13 -13.27 24.18 -31.37
CA ALA A 13 -13.30 22.73 -31.22
C ALA A 13 -12.24 22.32 -30.18
N PRO A 14 -12.54 21.49 -29.17
CA PRO A 14 -11.58 21.11 -28.15
C PRO A 14 -10.28 20.55 -28.75
N GLU A 15 -10.41 19.76 -29.82
CA GLU A 15 -9.31 19.17 -30.60
C GLU A 15 -8.40 20.22 -31.27
N SER A 16 -8.89 21.44 -31.48
CA SER A 16 -8.13 22.53 -32.11
C SER A 16 -7.32 23.37 -31.10
N VAL A 17 -7.52 23.14 -29.80
CA VAL A 17 -6.86 23.88 -28.71
C VAL A 17 -6.30 23.00 -27.59
N CYS A 18 -6.65 21.72 -27.57
CA CYS A 18 -6.20 20.76 -26.56
C CYS A 18 -5.73 19.46 -27.22
N GLU A 19 -4.51 19.05 -26.87
CA GLU A 19 -3.94 17.75 -27.23
C GLU A 19 -3.89 16.84 -25.99
N ILE A 20 -4.35 15.60 -26.13
CA ILE A 20 -4.23 14.59 -25.08
C ILE A 20 -2.81 14.02 -25.15
N THR A 21 -1.95 14.44 -24.24
CA THR A 21 -0.56 13.94 -24.15
C THR A 21 -0.47 12.56 -23.51
N ARG A 22 -1.38 12.26 -22.56
CA ARG A 22 -1.43 10.98 -21.85
C ARG A 22 -2.80 10.72 -21.25
N SER A 23 -3.21 9.46 -21.22
CA SER A 23 -4.39 8.99 -20.48
C SER A 23 -3.96 7.86 -19.55
N LEU A 24 -4.14 8.05 -18.24
CA LEU A 24 -3.74 7.09 -17.21
C LEU A 24 -4.98 6.47 -16.54
N PRO A 25 -4.96 5.16 -16.23
CA PRO A 25 -5.95 4.54 -15.37
C PRO A 25 -6.01 5.24 -13.99
N HIS A 26 -7.20 5.72 -13.63
CA HIS A 26 -7.43 6.46 -12.39
C HIS A 26 -8.50 5.81 -11.49
N GLY A 27 -9.60 5.31 -12.06
CA GLY A 27 -10.78 4.93 -11.28
C GLY A 27 -10.52 3.92 -10.16
N HIS A 28 -9.70 2.90 -10.42
CA HIS A 28 -9.34 1.90 -9.40
C HIS A 28 -8.41 2.47 -8.31
N VAL A 29 -7.48 3.35 -8.70
CA VAL A 29 -6.59 4.07 -7.77
C VAL A 29 -7.40 4.96 -6.85
N ALA A 30 -8.30 5.76 -7.43
CA ALA A 30 -9.18 6.65 -6.70
C ALA A 30 -10.07 5.91 -5.70
N ALA A 31 -10.66 4.78 -6.12
CA ALA A 31 -11.52 3.97 -5.25
C ALA A 31 -10.76 3.41 -4.04
N VAL A 32 -9.60 2.78 -4.26
CA VAL A 32 -8.80 2.21 -3.15
C VAL A 32 -8.20 3.33 -2.29
N GLY A 33 -7.73 4.43 -2.88
CA GLY A 33 -7.25 5.60 -2.16
C GLY A 33 -8.33 6.25 -1.29
N ALA A 34 -9.57 6.32 -1.78
CA ALA A 34 -10.71 6.79 -1.00
C ALA A 34 -11.00 5.86 0.19
N MET A 35 -10.91 4.54 0.01
CA MET A 35 -11.10 3.59 1.12
C MET A 35 -9.97 3.67 2.13
N ALA A 36 -8.73 3.80 1.69
CA ALA A 36 -7.59 4.04 2.59
C ALA A 36 -7.84 5.27 3.48
N ARG A 37 -8.32 6.38 2.90
CA ARG A 37 -8.68 7.59 3.67
C ARG A 37 -9.86 7.34 4.62
N THR A 38 -10.91 6.68 4.15
CA THR A 38 -12.12 6.38 4.94
C THR A 38 -11.79 5.51 6.15
N LEU A 39 -10.87 4.55 6.00
CA LEU A 39 -10.40 3.69 7.08
C LEU A 39 -9.43 4.39 8.05
N GLY A 40 -8.98 5.60 7.71
CA GLY A 40 -7.98 6.35 8.48
C GLY A 40 -6.55 5.85 8.30
N LEU A 41 -6.27 5.06 7.26
CA LEU A 41 -4.96 4.42 7.06
C LEU A 41 -3.80 5.43 7.02
N PRO A 42 -3.87 6.58 6.32
CA PRO A 42 -2.77 7.54 6.33
C PRO A 42 -2.43 8.05 7.73
N ALA A 43 -3.44 8.29 8.58
CA ALA A 43 -3.25 8.76 9.95
C ALA A 43 -2.70 7.66 10.86
N LEU A 44 -3.17 6.42 10.67
CA LEU A 44 -2.64 5.24 11.35
C LEU A 44 -1.15 5.04 11.03
N LEU A 45 -0.78 5.17 9.76
CA LEU A 45 0.61 5.04 9.33
C LEU A 45 1.50 6.09 9.96
N GLY A 46 1.08 7.36 10.04
CA GLY A 46 1.84 8.40 10.77
C GLY A 46 1.68 9.83 10.25
N PRO A 47 2.51 10.76 10.76
CA PRO A 47 2.51 12.15 10.30
C PRO A 47 2.88 12.24 8.81
N ARG A 48 2.52 13.35 8.16
CA ARG A 48 2.86 13.61 6.76
C ARG A 48 4.37 13.59 6.55
N CYS A 49 4.86 12.63 5.79
CA CYS A 49 6.25 12.53 5.34
C CYS A 49 6.34 11.65 4.08
N ARG A 50 7.48 11.74 3.38
CA ARG A 50 7.75 10.98 2.16
C ARG A 50 7.61 9.48 2.37
N SER A 51 8.20 8.93 3.43
CA SER A 51 8.13 7.49 3.75
C SER A 51 6.70 7.00 3.94
N ARG A 52 5.84 7.80 4.59
CA ARG A 52 4.42 7.46 4.75
C ARG A 52 3.71 7.37 3.40
N ASP A 53 3.95 8.32 2.51
CA ASP A 53 3.29 8.36 1.21
C ASP A 53 3.75 7.21 0.31
N LEU A 54 5.05 6.86 0.36
CA LEU A 54 5.60 5.68 -0.29
C LEU A 54 4.99 4.38 0.24
N VAL A 55 4.89 4.23 1.57
CA VAL A 55 4.24 3.07 2.19
C VAL A 55 2.77 2.97 1.78
N LEU A 56 2.05 4.09 1.80
CA LEU A 56 0.66 4.12 1.36
C LEU A 56 0.52 3.69 -0.10
N GLY A 57 1.43 4.15 -0.97
CA GLY A 57 1.52 3.71 -2.36
C GLY A 57 1.76 2.20 -2.48
N LEU A 58 2.67 1.63 -1.68
CA LEU A 58 2.94 0.19 -1.66
C LEU A 58 1.72 -0.63 -1.21
N ILE A 59 1.01 -0.17 -0.19
CA ILE A 59 -0.21 -0.83 0.31
C ILE A 59 -1.31 -0.79 -0.74
N ILE A 60 -1.58 0.39 -1.33
CA ILE A 60 -2.58 0.53 -2.39
C ILE A 60 -2.22 -0.34 -3.60
N SER A 61 -0.94 -0.39 -3.97
CA SER A 61 -0.45 -1.26 -5.04
C SER A 61 -0.67 -2.73 -4.72
N ARG A 62 -0.45 -3.15 -3.47
CA ARG A 62 -0.68 -4.55 -3.06
C ARG A 62 -2.15 -4.94 -3.14
N VAL A 63 -3.08 -4.01 -2.91
CA VAL A 63 -4.52 -4.25 -3.07
C VAL A 63 -4.91 -4.36 -4.54
N LEU A 64 -4.36 -3.50 -5.40
CA LEU A 64 -4.75 -3.38 -6.80
C LEU A 64 -4.06 -4.38 -7.74
N ARG A 65 -2.76 -4.58 -7.53
CA ARG A 65 -1.88 -5.40 -8.39
C ARG A 65 -0.71 -5.95 -7.56
N PRO A 66 -0.92 -7.04 -6.80
CA PRO A 66 0.16 -7.70 -6.06
C PRO A 66 1.31 -8.09 -7.01
N ALA A 67 2.50 -7.57 -6.77
CA ALA A 67 3.69 -7.85 -7.58
C ALA A 67 4.97 -7.70 -6.75
N SER A 68 6.13 -7.94 -7.36
CA SER A 68 7.43 -7.63 -6.73
C SER A 68 7.57 -6.12 -6.49
N LYS A 69 8.48 -5.71 -5.59
CA LYS A 69 8.71 -4.28 -5.29
C LYS A 69 9.10 -3.49 -6.54
N LEU A 70 9.98 -4.04 -7.37
CA LEU A 70 10.41 -3.42 -8.62
C LEU A 70 9.27 -3.31 -9.63
N ALA A 71 8.46 -4.35 -9.79
CA ALA A 71 7.31 -4.31 -10.68
C ALA A 71 6.24 -3.32 -10.19
N THR A 72 6.06 -3.23 -8.87
CA THR A 72 5.18 -2.23 -8.23
C THR A 72 5.65 -0.81 -8.53
N LEU A 73 6.95 -0.55 -8.36
CA LEU A 73 7.54 0.76 -8.59
C LEU A 73 7.41 1.20 -10.06
N ALA A 74 7.69 0.28 -11.00
CA ALA A 74 7.54 0.54 -12.44
C ALA A 74 6.08 0.87 -12.81
N TRP A 75 5.12 0.17 -12.21
CA TRP A 75 3.70 0.34 -12.47
C TRP A 75 3.14 1.69 -12.03
N TRP A 76 3.77 2.40 -11.08
CA TRP A 76 3.31 3.72 -10.64
C TRP A 76 3.32 4.76 -11.76
N ALA A 77 4.22 4.62 -12.75
CA ALA A 77 4.23 5.47 -13.91
C ALA A 77 3.00 5.23 -14.81
N ASP A 78 2.42 4.03 -14.79
CA ASP A 78 1.31 3.61 -15.68
C ASP A 78 -0.08 3.88 -15.10
N THR A 79 -0.18 4.59 -13.97
CA THR A 79 -1.45 4.98 -13.35
C THR A 79 -1.31 6.36 -12.69
N THR A 80 -2.40 6.95 -12.23
CA THR A 80 -2.32 8.23 -11.50
C THR A 80 -1.76 8.08 -10.09
N LEU A 81 -1.54 6.86 -9.57
CA LEU A 81 -1.13 6.62 -8.19
C LEU A 81 0.16 7.37 -7.82
N GLY A 82 1.13 7.39 -8.74
CA GLY A 82 2.39 8.08 -8.54
C GLY A 82 2.20 9.58 -8.29
N GLU A 83 1.36 10.22 -9.10
CA GLU A 83 1.08 11.65 -9.00
C GLU A 83 0.17 11.96 -7.81
N ASP A 84 -0.90 11.18 -7.62
CA ASP A 84 -1.91 11.38 -6.57
C ASP A 84 -1.31 11.35 -5.15
N LEU A 85 -0.27 10.55 -4.94
CA LEU A 85 0.44 10.44 -3.66
C LEU A 85 1.75 11.23 -3.64
N ASN A 86 2.09 11.94 -4.71
CA ASN A 86 3.38 12.60 -4.88
C ASN A 86 4.55 11.63 -4.61
N VAL A 87 4.51 10.44 -5.21
CA VAL A 87 5.50 9.35 -5.12
C VAL A 87 6.14 8.99 -6.47
N THR A 88 5.91 9.81 -7.50
CA THR A 88 6.62 9.70 -8.78
C THR A 88 8.14 9.70 -8.57
N ASN A 89 8.86 9.00 -9.46
CA ASN A 89 10.32 8.90 -9.46
C ASN A 89 10.94 8.34 -8.17
N ALA A 90 10.15 7.65 -7.33
CA ALA A 90 10.71 6.94 -6.20
C ALA A 90 11.76 5.92 -6.66
N SER A 91 12.86 5.86 -5.92
CA SER A 91 13.92 4.88 -6.13
C SER A 91 13.68 3.62 -5.31
N THR A 92 14.31 2.52 -5.71
CA THR A 92 14.32 1.29 -4.90
C THR A 92 14.89 1.53 -3.49
N GLY A 93 15.86 2.44 -3.33
CA GLY A 93 16.42 2.82 -2.04
C GLY A 93 15.39 3.48 -1.12
N GLU A 94 14.67 4.49 -1.64
CA GLU A 94 13.56 5.14 -0.92
C GLU A 94 12.46 4.13 -0.51
N ILE A 95 12.20 3.12 -1.35
CA ILE A 95 11.24 2.05 -1.00
C ILE A 95 11.72 1.25 0.20
N TYR A 96 13.00 0.87 0.26
CA TYR A 96 13.54 0.16 1.41
C TYR A 96 13.57 1.04 2.67
N GLU A 97 14.01 2.28 2.56
CA GLU A 97 13.96 3.24 3.67
C GLU A 97 12.53 3.47 4.19
N ALA A 98 11.55 3.52 3.29
CA ALA A 98 10.15 3.63 3.66
C ALA A 98 9.61 2.37 4.36
N MET A 99 10.10 1.19 3.97
CA MET A 99 9.76 -0.07 4.65
C MET A 99 10.40 -0.15 6.03
N ASP A 100 11.65 0.27 6.20
CA ASP A 100 12.31 0.34 7.51
C ASP A 100 11.61 1.35 8.42
N TRP A 101 11.21 2.50 7.85
CA TRP A 101 10.39 3.49 8.53
C TRP A 101 9.03 2.92 8.98
N LEU A 102 8.39 2.08 8.18
CA LEU A 102 7.15 1.40 8.56
C LEU A 102 7.38 0.39 9.68
N LEU A 103 8.45 -0.41 9.58
CA LEU A 103 8.81 -1.43 10.56
C LEU A 103 9.04 -0.80 11.94
N ALA A 104 9.76 0.32 12.01
CA ALA A 104 9.99 1.06 13.25
C ALA A 104 8.69 1.58 13.92
N ARG A 105 7.55 1.53 13.22
CA ARG A 105 6.25 2.02 13.68
C ARG A 105 5.26 0.89 13.96
N GLN A 106 5.66 -0.36 13.76
CA GLN A 106 4.82 -1.54 13.92
C GLN A 106 4.11 -1.54 15.28
N ASP A 107 4.84 -1.46 16.40
CA ASP A 107 4.27 -1.47 17.74
C ASP A 107 3.19 -0.39 17.96
N ALA A 108 3.43 0.81 17.44
CA ALA A 108 2.49 1.93 17.58
C ALA A 108 1.21 1.70 16.77
N ILE A 109 1.36 1.19 15.55
CA ILE A 109 0.25 0.85 14.66
C ILE A 109 -0.58 -0.28 15.25
N GLU A 110 0.08 -1.35 15.71
CA GLU A 110 -0.58 -2.51 16.32
C GLU A 110 -1.34 -2.13 17.59
N LYS A 111 -0.76 -1.30 18.46
CA LYS A 111 -1.47 -0.77 19.65
C LYS A 111 -2.73 0.02 19.27
N GLN A 112 -2.65 0.87 18.24
CA GLN A 112 -3.82 1.61 17.76
C GLN A 112 -4.90 0.70 17.19
N LEU A 113 -4.51 -0.31 16.39
CA LEU A 113 -5.44 -1.29 15.83
C LEU A 113 -6.09 -2.15 16.92
N ALA A 114 -5.31 -2.61 17.90
CA ALA A 114 -5.80 -3.36 19.05
C ALA A 114 -6.79 -2.51 19.87
N ALA A 115 -6.47 -1.25 20.14
CA ALA A 115 -7.40 -0.34 20.83
C ALA A 115 -8.68 -0.11 20.03
N LYS A 116 -8.59 -0.01 18.69
CA LYS A 116 -9.74 0.23 17.81
C LYS A 116 -10.66 -0.99 17.69
N HIS A 117 -10.10 -2.20 17.65
CA HIS A 117 -10.85 -3.41 17.25
C HIS A 117 -11.00 -4.45 18.37
N LEU A 118 -10.14 -4.43 19.38
CA LEU A 118 -10.10 -5.43 20.45
C LEU A 118 -10.43 -4.85 21.84
N ALA A 119 -10.66 -3.54 21.95
CA ALA A 119 -11.13 -2.95 23.20
C ALA A 119 -12.47 -3.56 23.62
N ALA A 120 -12.68 -3.72 24.93
CA ALA A 120 -13.86 -4.38 25.49
C ALA A 120 -15.20 -3.74 25.06
N SER A 121 -15.20 -2.44 24.74
CA SER A 121 -16.38 -1.73 24.23
C SER A 121 -16.78 -2.16 22.81
N VAL A 122 -15.82 -2.57 21.99
CA VAL A 122 -16.02 -2.97 20.58
C VAL A 122 -16.03 -4.50 20.44
N ASN A 123 -15.29 -5.20 21.31
CA ASN A 123 -15.18 -6.65 21.37
C ASN A 123 -15.46 -7.16 22.80
N PRO A 124 -16.73 -7.14 23.25
CA PRO A 124 -17.10 -7.51 24.63
C PRO A 124 -16.86 -9.00 24.93
N SER A 125 -16.90 -9.86 23.91
CA SER A 125 -16.59 -11.29 24.04
C SER A 125 -15.08 -11.58 24.12
N ARG A 126 -14.22 -10.55 23.95
CA ARG A 126 -12.74 -10.65 23.94
C ARG A 126 -12.23 -11.76 23.01
N MET A 127 -12.94 -12.00 21.91
CA MET A 127 -12.60 -13.06 20.98
C MET A 127 -11.66 -12.50 19.91
N ALA A 128 -10.49 -13.13 19.75
CA ALA A 128 -9.58 -12.88 18.65
C ALA A 128 -9.31 -14.22 17.96
N LEU A 129 -9.80 -14.35 16.72
CA LEU A 129 -9.50 -15.51 15.90
C LEU A 129 -8.14 -15.27 15.24
N PHE A 130 -7.18 -16.15 15.51
CA PHE A 130 -5.88 -16.16 14.85
C PHE A 130 -5.74 -17.48 14.08
N ASP A 131 -5.11 -17.40 12.91
CA ASP A 131 -4.65 -18.56 12.16
C ASP A 131 -3.13 -18.52 12.10
N LEU A 132 -2.51 -19.69 12.17
CA LEU A 132 -1.06 -19.83 12.04
C LEU A 132 -0.75 -20.15 10.57
N SER A 133 -0.07 -19.24 9.88
CA SER A 133 0.47 -19.50 8.55
C SER A 133 1.92 -19.99 8.66
N SER A 134 2.20 -21.20 8.15
CA SER A 134 3.56 -21.70 8.00
C SER A 134 4.24 -21.09 6.78
N SER A 135 5.53 -20.74 6.92
CA SER A 135 6.37 -20.23 5.83
C SER A 135 7.71 -20.95 5.85
N TRP A 136 8.01 -21.67 4.76
CA TRP A 136 9.29 -22.34 4.55
C TRP A 136 10.20 -21.51 3.64
N MET A 137 11.51 -21.60 3.88
CA MET A 137 12.53 -20.83 3.17
C MET A 137 13.35 -21.73 2.25
N THR A 138 13.79 -21.19 1.12
CA THR A 138 14.62 -21.89 0.12
C THR A 138 16.01 -21.27 -0.07
N GLY A 139 16.38 -20.28 0.75
CA GLY A 139 17.67 -19.59 0.70
C GLY A 139 18.66 -20.03 1.79
N GLN A 140 19.91 -19.58 1.69
CA GLN A 140 20.99 -19.89 2.64
C GLN A 140 21.35 -18.71 3.57
N CYS A 141 20.91 -17.49 3.26
CA CYS A 141 21.29 -16.26 3.96
C CYS A 141 20.08 -15.64 4.67
N CYS A 142 19.49 -16.37 5.61
CA CYS A 142 18.44 -15.82 6.46
C CYS A 142 18.70 -16.31 7.90
N ASP A 143 19.13 -15.39 8.75
CA ASP A 143 19.52 -15.69 10.13
C ASP A 143 18.33 -16.16 10.99
N LEU A 144 17.10 -15.89 10.52
CA LEU A 144 15.85 -16.33 11.15
C LEU A 144 15.35 -17.69 10.65
N ALA A 145 16.05 -18.31 9.67
CA ALA A 145 15.64 -19.56 9.08
C ALA A 145 16.25 -20.75 9.84
N ALA A 146 15.44 -21.46 10.60
CA ALA A 146 15.86 -22.64 11.36
C ALA A 146 15.25 -23.91 10.76
N ARG A 147 15.97 -25.04 10.82
CA ARG A 147 15.37 -26.34 10.45
C ARG A 147 14.40 -26.75 11.55
N GLY A 148 13.14 -26.97 11.19
CA GLY A 148 12.08 -27.31 12.13
C GLY A 148 10.93 -28.05 11.46
N TYR A 149 9.88 -28.32 12.23
CA TYR A 149 8.68 -28.98 11.73
C TYR A 149 7.93 -28.06 10.76
N SER A 150 7.79 -28.51 9.51
CA SER A 150 6.90 -27.86 8.54
C SER A 150 5.51 -28.47 8.65
N ARG A 151 4.51 -27.66 9.00
CA ARG A 151 3.09 -28.07 8.98
C ARG A 151 2.66 -28.54 7.59
N ASP A 152 3.17 -27.92 6.54
CA ASP A 152 2.83 -28.25 5.14
C ASP A 152 3.61 -29.48 4.62
N GLY A 153 4.27 -30.22 5.51
CA GLY A 153 4.98 -31.45 5.17
C GLY A 153 6.24 -31.25 4.34
N LYS A 154 6.72 -30.01 4.18
CA LYS A 154 7.94 -29.70 3.42
C LYS A 154 9.17 -30.10 4.21
N LYS A 155 9.69 -31.29 3.93
CA LYS A 155 10.89 -31.86 4.56
C LYS A 155 12.16 -31.16 4.07
N GLY A 156 13.12 -30.99 4.97
CA GLY A 156 14.48 -30.54 4.64
C GLY A 156 14.64 -29.05 4.36
N LEU A 157 13.56 -28.26 4.42
CA LEU A 157 13.61 -26.81 4.23
C LEU A 157 13.58 -26.08 5.58
N PRO A 158 14.45 -25.08 5.79
CA PRO A 158 14.35 -24.17 6.93
C PRO A 158 12.97 -23.51 6.99
N GLN A 159 12.44 -23.28 8.19
CA GLN A 159 11.23 -22.52 8.46
C GLN A 159 11.60 -21.16 9.05
N GLY A 160 10.77 -20.13 8.84
CA GLY A 160 10.90 -18.89 9.60
C GLY A 160 10.57 -19.13 11.07
N SER A 161 11.49 -18.75 11.97
CA SER A 161 11.17 -18.69 13.40
C SER A 161 10.11 -17.62 13.61
N GLY A 162 8.85 -18.04 13.83
CA GLY A 162 7.84 -17.13 14.36
C GLY A 162 8.29 -16.71 15.75
N VAL A 163 8.70 -15.45 15.91
CA VAL A 163 8.85 -14.84 17.23
C VAL A 163 7.44 -14.77 17.81
N VAL A 164 7.17 -15.69 18.73
CA VAL A 164 6.05 -15.59 19.65
C VAL A 164 6.67 -15.16 20.97
N ASP A 165 6.67 -13.85 21.21
CA ASP A 165 6.80 -13.26 22.54
C ASP A 165 5.52 -12.47 22.83
#